data_AF-A0A5R8KHF8-F1
#
_entry.id   AF-A0A5R8KHF8-F1
#
_cell.length_a   1.000
_cell.length_b   1.000
_cell.length_c   1.000
_cell.angle_alpha   90.00
_cell.angle_beta   90.00
_cell.angle_gamma   90.00
#
_symmetry.space_group_name_H-M   'P 1'
#
loop_
_entity.id
_entity.type
_entity.pdbx_description
1 polymer ?
#
loop_
_entity_poly.entity_id
_entity_poly.type
_entity_poly.pdbx_seq_one_letter_code
_entity_poly.pdbx_strand_id
1 'polypeptide(L)'
;MQRKSIILIPPTHEQTVTTFHAEKSVAQAFLDYLKQNDVTPWRPPEEPEKSGPDGLQVVQIEVETSLSQERLQELMDTFLASARTE
;
A
#
# COMPACT_ATOMS: atom_id res chain seq x y z
N MET A 1 16.50 12.34 -2.79
CA MET A 1 15.27 11.74 -3.36
C MET A 1 14.70 10.83 -2.29
N GLN A 2 13.51 11.13 -1.75
CA GLN A 2 12.85 10.24 -0.79
C GLN A 2 12.38 9.00 -1.55
N ARG A 3 12.90 7.82 -1.20
CA ARG A 3 12.36 6.56 -1.71
C ARG A 3 10.92 6.48 -1.19
N LYS A 4 9.94 6.49 -2.08
CA LYS A 4 8.54 6.30 -1.70
C LYS A 4 8.41 4.84 -1.26
N SER A 5 8.30 4.62 0.05
CA SER A 5 8.17 3.26 0.61
C SER A 5 6.82 2.61 0.35
N ILE A 6 5.85 3.37 -0.16
CA ILE A 6 4.55 2.89 -0.62
C ILE A 6 4.21 3.59 -1.93
N ILE A 7 3.67 2.83 -2.88
CA ILE A 7 3.22 3.30 -4.19
C ILE A 7 1.80 2.79 -4.43
N LEU A 8 0.90 3.70 -4.79
CA LEU A 8 -0.45 3.38 -5.25
C LEU A 8 -0.43 3.07 -6.75
N ILE A 9 -0.86 1.86 -7.11
CA ILE A 9 -1.05 1.42 -8.48
C ILE A 9 -2.54 1.55 -8.81
N PRO A 10 -2.92 2.47 -9.71
CA PRO A 10 -4.31 2.62 -10.12
C PRO A 10 -4.80 1.33 -10.80
N PRO A 11 -6.09 0.99 -10.63
CA PRO A 11 -6.69 -0.09 -11.40
C PRO A 11 -6.55 0.18 -12.91
N THR A 12 -6.21 -0.86 -13.68
CA THR A 12 -6.35 -0.79 -15.15
C THR A 12 -7.84 -0.83 -15.52
N HIS A 13 -8.22 -0.39 -16.74
CA HIS A 13 -9.62 -0.23 -17.19
C HIS A 13 -10.55 -1.46 -17.00
N GLU A 14 -9.99 -2.62 -16.69
CA GLU A 14 -10.70 -3.90 -16.47
C GLU A 14 -10.70 -4.36 -15.00
N GLN A 15 -10.06 -3.62 -14.08
CA GLN A 15 -9.91 -3.99 -12.68
C GLN A 15 -10.73 -3.08 -11.76
N THR A 16 -11.48 -3.66 -10.84
CA THR A 16 -12.16 -2.94 -9.73
C THR A 16 -11.29 -2.83 -8.48
N VAL A 17 -10.14 -3.52 -8.46
CA VAL A 17 -9.26 -3.64 -7.30
C VAL A 17 -8.12 -2.64 -7.42
N THR A 18 -7.90 -1.88 -6.36
CA THR A 18 -6.77 -0.96 -6.28
C THR A 18 -5.61 -1.64 -5.55
N THR A 19 -4.39 -1.46 -6.06
CA THR A 19 -3.23 -2.19 -5.55
C THR A 19 -2.20 -1.22 -4.98
N PHE A 20 -1.71 -1.49 -3.78
CA PHE A 20 -0.57 -0.80 -3.20
C PHE A 20 0.66 -1.69 -3.25
N HIS A 21 1.79 -1.10 -3.63
CA HIS A 21 3.11 -1.68 -3.50
C HIS A 21 3.80 -1.03 -2.31
N ALA A 22 3.95 -1.76 -1.20
CA ALA A 22 4.59 -1.29 0.01
C ALA A 22 5.88 -2.05 0.27
N GLU A 23 6.95 -1.39 0.73
CA GLU A 23 8.14 -2.09 1.22
C GLU A 23 7.78 -2.98 2.41
N LYS A 24 8.36 -4.18 2.52
CA LYS A 24 8.07 -5.16 3.58
C LYS A 24 8.23 -4.56 4.99
N SER A 25 9.17 -3.62 5.16
CA SER A 25 9.41 -2.90 6.41
C SER A 25 8.22 -2.08 6.89
N VAL A 26 7.43 -1.51 5.97
CA VAL A 26 6.28 -0.64 6.28
C VAL A 26 4.94 -1.29 5.95
N ALA A 27 4.93 -2.37 5.18
CA ALA A 27 3.71 -3.03 4.71
C ALA A 27 2.78 -3.45 5.85
N GLN A 28 3.33 -4.03 6.93
CA GLN A 28 2.53 -4.44 8.09
C GLN A 28 1.88 -3.24 8.78
N ALA A 29 2.65 -2.20 9.06
CA ALA A 29 2.14 -0.97 9.68
C ALA A 29 1.08 -0.28 8.78
N PHE A 30 1.30 -0.29 7.47
CA PHE A 30 0.33 0.26 6.52
C PHE A 30 -0.97 -0.55 6.45
N LEU A 31 -0.88 -1.89 6.49
CA LEU A 31 -2.06 -2.75 6.58
C LEU A 31 -2.89 -2.48 7.83
N ASP A 32 -2.22 -2.31 8.96
CA ASP A 32 -2.91 -2.01 10.22
C ASP A 32 -3.54 -0.61 10.19
N TYR A 33 -2.87 0.36 9.56
CA TYR A 33 -3.43 1.69 9.31
C TYR A 33 -4.67 1.66 8.39
N LEU A 34 -4.63 0.88 7.31
CA LEU A 34 -5.77 0.70 6.41
C LEU A 34 -6.97 0.10 7.16
N LYS A 35 -6.75 -0.93 7.98
CA LYS A 35 -7.80 -1.54 8.81
C LYS A 35 -8.42 -0.56 9.80
N GLN A 36 -7.63 0.34 10.39
CA GLN A 36 -8.14 1.39 11.28
C GLN A 36 -9.03 2.42 10.55
N ASN A 37 -8.89 2.54 9.23
CA ASN A 37 -9.67 3.43 8.38
C ASN A 37 -10.77 2.67 7.61
N ASP A 38 -11.22 1.52 8.11
CA ASP A 38 -12.23 0.65 7.49
C ASP A 38 -11.87 0.15 6.08
N VAL A 39 -10.58 0.17 5.71
CA VAL A 39 -10.08 -0.38 4.45
C VAL A 39 -9.49 -1.76 4.72
N THR A 40 -10.24 -2.78 4.30
CA THR A 40 -9.80 -4.16 4.45
C THR A 40 -9.16 -4.64 3.14
N PRO A 41 -7.97 -5.27 3.18
CA PRO A 41 -7.41 -5.88 1.99
C PRO A 41 -8.32 -7.02 1.51
N TRP A 42 -8.54 -7.07 0.19
CA TRP A 42 -9.36 -8.08 -0.48
C TRP A 42 -8.79 -9.49 -0.26
N ARG A 43 -7.46 -9.59 -0.24
CA ARG A 43 -6.72 -10.82 0.02
C ARG A 43 -5.59 -10.57 1.03
N PRO A 44 -5.15 -11.62 1.74
CA PRO A 44 -3.93 -11.54 2.51
C PRO A 44 -2.79 -11.06 1.61
N PRO A 45 -1.96 -10.11 2.05
CA PRO A 45 -0.81 -9.68 1.29
C PRO A 45 0.13 -10.86 1.09
N GLU A 46 0.55 -11.09 -0.15
CA GLU A 46 1.53 -12.12 -0.46
C GLU A 46 2.91 -11.66 0.01
N GLU A 47 3.64 -12.56 0.69
CA GLU A 47 5.02 -12.27 1.05
C GLU A 47 5.88 -12.20 -0.22
N PRO A 48 6.77 -11.20 -0.35
CA PRO A 48 7.65 -11.12 -1.50
C PRO A 48 8.60 -12.32 -1.53
N GLU A 49 8.40 -13.21 -2.51
CA GLU A 49 9.28 -14.36 -2.76
C GLU A 49 10.68 -13.92 -3.20
N LYS A 50 10.81 -12.72 -3.79
CA LYS A 50 12.08 -12.17 -4.29
C LYS A 50 12.21 -10.70 -3.94
N SER A 51 13.43 -10.31 -3.57
CA SER A 51 13.83 -8.91 -3.53
C SER A 51 13.97 -8.39 -4.97
N GLY A 52 13.48 -7.18 -5.22
CA GLY A 52 13.70 -6.50 -6.50
C GLY A 52 15.20 -6.27 -6.78
N PRO A 53 15.55 -5.77 -7.97
CA PRO A 53 16.95 -5.53 -8.36
C PRO A 53 17.72 -4.63 -7.39
N ASP A 54 17.02 -3.78 -6.63
CA ASP A 54 17.57 -2.89 -5.59
C ASP A 54 17.66 -3.54 -4.20
N GLY A 55 17.37 -4.85 -4.06
CA GLY A 55 17.31 -5.55 -2.79
C GLY A 55 16.05 -5.28 -1.95
N LEU A 56 15.13 -4.46 -2.46
CA LEU A 56 13.88 -4.11 -1.78
C LEU A 56 12.86 -5.24 -1.92
N GLN A 57 12.31 -5.66 -0.78
CA GLN A 57 11.18 -6.58 -0.72
C GLN A 57 9.88 -5.77 -0.74
N VAL A 58 9.06 -5.96 -1.76
CA VAL A 58 7.80 -5.21 -1.95
C VAL A 58 6.62 -6.16 -1.77
N VAL A 59 5.71 -5.80 -0.87
CA VAL A 59 4.45 -6.49 -0.61
C VAL A 59 3.36 -5.85 -1.46
N GLN A 60 2.63 -6.69 -2.20
CA GLN A 60 1.43 -6.27 -2.91
C GLN A 60 0.22 -6.34 -1.98
N ILE A 61 -0.47 -5.21 -1.81
CA ILE A 61 -1.67 -5.10 -0.98
C ILE A 61 -2.82 -4.72 -1.90
N GLU A 62 -3.68 -5.69 -2.16
CA GLU A 62 -4.88 -5.50 -2.96
C GLU A 62 -6.04 -5.10 -2.05
N VAL A 63 -6.66 -3.97 -2.31
CA VAL A 63 -7.84 -3.51 -1.57
C VAL A 63 -9.05 -3.48 -2.50
N GLU A 64 -10.13 -4.10 -2.06
CA GLU A 64 -11.45 -3.87 -2.64
C GLU A 64 -12.14 -2.83 -1.77
N THR A 65 -12.47 -1.70 -2.38
CA THR A 65 -13.10 -0.60 -1.64
C THR A 65 -13.98 0.23 -2.56
N SER A 66 -15.04 0.79 -2.00
CA SER A 66 -15.85 1.83 -2.64
C SER A 66 -15.21 3.22 -2.53
N LEU A 67 -14.07 3.35 -1.85
CA LEU A 67 -13.34 4.61 -1.74
C LEU A 67 -12.75 5.02 -3.09
N SER A 68 -12.74 6.32 -3.34
CA SER A 68 -12.07 6.87 -4.53
C SER A 68 -10.56 6.71 -4.43
N GLN A 69 -9.91 6.67 -5.59
CA GLN A 69 -8.44 6.66 -5.68
C GLN A 69 -7.82 7.85 -4.95
N GLU A 70 -8.44 9.03 -5.01
CA GLU A 70 -8.02 10.22 -4.24
C GLU A 70 -8.01 9.94 -2.73
N ARG A 71 -9.06 9.30 -2.20
CA ARG A 71 -9.12 9.00 -0.78
C ARG A 71 -8.07 7.97 -0.35
N LEU A 72 -7.82 6.97 -1.20
CA LEU A 72 -6.75 5.99 -1.00
C LEU A 72 -5.35 6.64 -1.04
N GLN A 73 -5.15 7.60 -1.94
CA GLN A 73 -3.94 8.40 -2.05
C GLN A 73 -3.74 9.26 -0.79
N GLU A 74 -4.79 9.94 -0.30
CA GLU A 74 -4.74 10.70 0.95
C GLU A 74 -4.39 9.83 2.16
N LEU A 75 -4.95 8.63 2.25
CA LEU A 75 -4.63 7.68 3.32
C LEU A 75 -3.14 7.29 3.30
N MET A 76 -2.61 6.99 2.11
CA MET A 76 -1.18 6.70 1.93
C MET A 76 -0.31 7.91 2.30
N ASP A 77 -0.65 9.11 1.82
CA ASP A 77 0.12 10.32 2.10
C ASP A 77 0.10 10.67 3.60
N THR A 78 -1.04 10.47 4.27
CA THR A 78 -1.20 10.66 5.71
C THR A 78 -0.31 9.70 6.49
N PHE A 79 -0.30 8.41 6.11
CA PHE A 79 0.55 7.41 6.72
C PHE A 79 2.04 7.72 6.53
N LEU A 80 2.44 8.12 5.31
CA LEU A 80 3.83 8.49 5.02
C LEU A 80 4.26 9.77 5.76
N ALA A 81 3.33 10.70 6.02
CA ALA A 81 3.59 11.87 6.83
C ALA A 81 3.73 11.51 8.32
N SER A 82 2.90 10.60 8.85
CA SER A 82 2.99 10.17 10.26
C SER A 82 4.26 9.39 10.54
N ALA A 83 4.68 8.51 9.62
CA ALA A 83 5.91 7.71 9.73
C ALA A 83 7.21 8.56 9.74
N ARG A 84 7.10 9.87 9.48
CA ARG A 84 8.24 10.80 9.41
C ARG A 84 8.49 11.55 10.72
N THR A 85 7.69 11.30 11.75
CA THR A 85 7.70 12.05 13.01
C THR A 85 8.29 11.26 14.20
N GLU A 86 8.89 10.10 13.94
CA GLU A 86 9.56 9.27 14.96
C GLU A 86 11.09 9.22 14.79
#